data_AF-A0A918SPU7-F1
#
_entry.id   AF-A0A918SPU7-F1
#
_cell.length_a   1.000
_cell.length_b   1.000
_cell.length_c   1.000
_cell.angle_alpha   90.00
_cell.angle_beta   90.00
_cell.angle_gamma   90.00
#
_symmetry.space_group_name_H-M   'P 1'
#
loop_
_entity.id
_entity.type
_entity.pdbx_description
1 polymer ?
#
loop_
_entity_poly.entity_id
_entity_poly.type
_entity_poly.pdbx_seq_one_letter_code
_entity_poly.pdbx_strand_id
1 'polypeptide(L)'
;MSAAHPVVRDGVRRVVAEYEAKGTPEAVVARDADKLECLVQAVEYRAQGNTLVQDWIDTSLNSLKTASARELAAAALTMSPLEWRRTFLG
;
A
#
# COMPACT_ATOMS: atom_id res chain seq x y z
N MET A 1 -23.66 -12.72 14.94
CA MET A 1 -22.67 -12.74 13.85
C MET A 1 -23.40 -13.17 12.59
N SER A 2 -23.62 -12.27 11.64
CA SER A 2 -24.41 -12.60 10.43
C SER A 2 -23.73 -13.73 9.66
N ALA A 3 -24.43 -14.84 9.45
CA ALA A 3 -23.90 -15.98 8.71
C ALA A 3 -23.86 -15.62 7.23
N ALA A 4 -22.71 -15.18 6.74
CA ALA A 4 -22.50 -14.95 5.31
C ALA A 4 -22.84 -16.22 4.51
N HIS A 5 -23.49 -16.04 3.36
CA HIS A 5 -23.85 -17.13 2.46
C HIS A 5 -22.61 -17.99 2.13
N PRO A 6 -22.69 -19.34 2.12
CA PRO A 6 -21.54 -20.22 1.95
C PRO A 6 -20.60 -19.84 0.81
N VAL A 7 -21.16 -19.52 -0.36
CA VAL A 7 -20.40 -19.10 -1.55
C VAL A 7 -19.55 -17.85 -1.29
N VAL A 8 -20.09 -16.87 -0.56
CA VAL A 8 -19.37 -15.63 -0.24
C VAL A 8 -18.24 -15.91 0.74
N ARG A 9 -18.53 -16.66 1.82
CA ARG A 9 -17.52 -17.05 2.81
C ARG A 9 -16.37 -17.82 2.16
N ASP A 10 -16.67 -18.79 1.32
CA ASP A 10 -15.67 -19.63 0.69
C ASP A 10 -14.90 -18.85 -0.39
N GLY A 11 -15.56 -17.91 -1.08
CA GLY A 11 -14.91 -16.95 -1.98
C GLY A 11 -13.88 -16.07 -1.27
N VAL A 12 -14.26 -15.44 -0.14
CA VAL A 12 -13.35 -14.60 0.65
C VAL A 12 -12.14 -15.41 1.13
N ARG A 13 -12.36 -16.63 1.64
CA ARG A 13 -11.26 -17.51 2.08
C ARG A 13 -10.26 -17.81 0.96
N ARG A 14 -10.73 -18.04 -0.27
CA ARG A 14 -9.84 -18.27 -1.42
C ARG A 14 -9.00 -17.05 -1.75
N VAL A 15 -9.61 -15.86 -1.82
CA VAL A 15 -8.88 -14.61 -2.14
C VAL A 15 -7.84 -14.29 -1.05
N VAL A 16 -8.19 -14.47 0.23
CA VAL A 16 -7.23 -14.30 1.33
C VAL A 16 -6.08 -15.29 1.21
N ALA A 17 -6.37 -16.56 0.93
CA ALA A 17 -5.32 -17.57 0.76
C ALA A 17 -4.39 -17.24 -0.43
N GLU A 18 -4.93 -16.74 -1.54
CA GLU A 18 -4.15 -16.32 -2.70
C GLU A 18 -3.24 -15.14 -2.37
N TYR A 19 -3.77 -14.11 -1.71
CA TYR A 19 -3.01 -12.96 -1.24
C TYR A 19 -1.88 -13.39 -0.29
N GLU A 20 -2.14 -14.32 0.63
CA GLU A 20 -1.15 -14.87 1.54
C GLU A 20 -0.07 -15.72 0.87
N ALA A 21 -0.42 -16.43 -0.21
CA ALA A 21 0.52 -17.26 -0.96
C ALA A 21 1.57 -16.45 -1.75
N LYS A 22 1.30 -15.17 -2.07
CA LYS A 22 2.24 -14.27 -2.78
C LYS A 22 2.67 -14.76 -4.17
N GLY A 23 1.91 -15.68 -4.75
CA GLY A 23 2.27 -16.36 -5.99
C GLY A 23 1.68 -15.75 -7.25
N THR A 24 0.62 -14.94 -7.14
CA THR A 24 -0.08 -14.35 -8.29
C THR A 24 0.32 -12.89 -8.51
N PRO A 25 0.29 -12.40 -9.76
CA PRO A 25 0.49 -10.98 -10.05
C PRO A 25 -0.46 -10.06 -9.25
N GLU A 26 -1.71 -10.46 -9.10
CA GLU A 26 -2.73 -9.75 -8.33
C GLU A 26 -2.35 -9.68 -6.84
N ALA A 27 -1.90 -10.78 -6.24
CA ALA A 27 -1.44 -10.80 -4.86
C ALA A 27 -0.20 -9.92 -4.64
N VAL A 28 0.72 -9.88 -5.62
CA VAL A 28 1.91 -9.02 -5.58
C VAL A 28 1.52 -7.55 -5.65
N VAL A 29 0.65 -7.18 -6.60
CA VAL A 29 0.16 -5.80 -6.76
C VAL A 29 -0.62 -5.35 -5.53
N ALA A 30 -1.49 -6.20 -4.98
CA ALA A 30 -2.26 -5.89 -3.76
C ALA A 30 -1.33 -5.62 -2.56
N ARG A 31 -0.25 -6.40 -2.41
CA ARG A 31 0.74 -6.18 -1.35
C ARG A 31 1.55 -4.91 -1.53
N ASP A 32 1.95 -4.62 -2.76
CA ASP A 32 2.61 -3.35 -3.07
C ASP A 32 1.68 -2.17 -2.75
N ALA A 33 0.37 -2.28 -3.04
CA ALA A 33 -0.61 -1.26 -2.68
C ALA A 33 -0.73 -1.04 -1.16
N ASP A 34 -0.78 -2.10 -0.36
CA ASP A 34 -0.79 -1.98 1.11
C ASP A 34 0.49 -1.30 1.65
N LYS A 35 1.64 -1.55 1.01
CA LYS A 35 2.92 -0.94 1.39
C LYS A 35 3.02 0.51 0.96
N LEU A 36 2.47 0.85 -0.20
CA LEU A 36 2.35 2.24 -0.64
C LEU A 36 1.46 3.05 0.29
N GLU A 37 0.35 2.47 0.75
CA GLU A 37 -0.53 3.12 1.72
C GLU A 37 0.23 3.47 3.02
N CYS A 38 0.93 2.50 3.62
CA CYS A 38 1.75 2.72 4.80
C CYS A 38 2.85 3.78 4.57
N LEU A 39 3.49 3.77 3.39
CA LEU A 39 4.51 4.74 3.02
C LEU A 39 3.94 6.16 2.93
N VAL A 40 2.80 6.33 2.26
CA VAL A 40 2.14 7.64 2.11
C VAL A 40 1.75 8.20 3.47
N GLN A 41 1.17 7.38 4.35
CA GLN A 41 0.87 7.78 5.73
C GLN A 41 2.13 8.26 6.46
N ALA A 42 3.24 7.52 6.36
CA ALA A 42 4.50 7.89 7.00
C ALA A 42 5.07 9.22 6.45
N VAL A 43 4.95 9.46 5.14
CA VAL A 43 5.33 10.74 4.51
C VAL A 43 4.47 11.89 5.02
N GLU A 44 3.17 11.69 5.16
CA GLU A 44 2.26 12.71 5.72
C GLU A 44 2.61 13.04 7.18
N TYR A 45 2.86 12.04 8.02
CA TYR A 45 3.31 12.25 9.39
C TYR A 45 4.66 12.97 9.47
N ARG A 46 5.60 12.64 8.57
CA ARG A 46 6.89 13.34 8.47
C ARG A 46 6.69 14.81 8.12
N ALA A 47 5.79 15.11 7.19
CA ALA A 47 5.45 16.49 6.81
C ALA A 47 4.82 17.28 7.97
N GLN A 48 4.18 16.59 8.92
CA GLN A 48 3.65 17.17 10.17
C GLN A 48 4.72 17.33 11.27
N GLY A 49 5.98 16.92 11.01
CA GLY A 49 7.10 17.06 11.95
C GLY A 49 7.40 15.82 12.80
N ASN A 50 6.75 14.68 12.54
CA ASN A 50 7.07 13.43 13.24
C ASN A 50 8.38 12.82 12.69
N THR A 51 9.38 12.67 13.54
CA THR A 51 10.71 12.15 13.16
C THR A 51 10.83 10.63 13.30
N LEU A 52 9.87 9.95 13.94
CA LEU A 52 9.92 8.52 14.25
C LEU A 52 9.38 7.63 13.12
N VAL A 53 9.16 8.20 11.93
CA VAL A 53 8.50 7.51 10.81
C VAL A 53 9.47 7.04 9.72
N GLN A 54 10.76 7.35 9.83
CA GLN A 54 11.75 7.03 8.79
C GLN A 54 11.89 5.52 8.57
N ASP A 55 11.91 4.72 9.64
CA ASP A 55 11.98 3.25 9.53
C ASP A 55 10.78 2.67 8.76
N TRP A 56 9.59 3.27 8.91
CA TRP A 56 8.38 2.86 8.18
C TRP A 56 8.47 3.18 6.69
N ILE A 57 9.07 4.32 6.33
CA ILE A 57 9.36 4.69 4.95
C ILE A 57 10.33 3.68 4.33
N ASP A 58 11.45 3.42 5.01
CA ASP A 58 12.53 2.57 4.48
C ASP A 58 12.08 1.11 4.34
N THR A 59 11.38 0.58 5.34
CA THR A 59 10.86 -0.80 5.30
C THR A 59 9.77 -0.97 4.25
N SER A 60 8.90 0.02 4.05
CA SER A 60 7.88 -0.01 3.01
C SER A 60 8.51 0.02 1.62
N LEU A 61 9.46 0.92 1.36
CA LEU A 61 10.22 0.98 0.10
C LEU A 61 10.91 -0.33 -0.26
N ASN A 62 11.62 -0.92 0.70
CA ASN A 62 12.37 -2.16 0.49
C ASN A 62 11.46 -3.36 0.20
N SER A 63 10.20 -3.29 0.61
CA SER A 63 9.23 -4.37 0.42
C SER A 63 8.57 -4.38 -0.95
N LEU A 64 8.57 -3.25 -1.68
CA LEU A 64 7.93 -3.12 -2.99
C LEU A 64 8.55 -4.05 -4.02
N LYS A 65 7.73 -4.61 -4.92
CA LYS A 65 8.16 -5.58 -5.93
C LYS A 65 8.05 -5.04 -7.35
N THR A 66 6.93 -4.46 -7.70
CA THR A 66 6.62 -3.99 -9.06
C THR A 66 7.33 -2.68 -9.38
N ALA A 67 7.61 -2.46 -10.67
CA ALA A 67 8.20 -1.21 -11.14
C ALA A 67 7.26 -0.02 -10.90
N SER A 68 5.97 -0.19 -11.21
CA SER A 68 4.94 0.83 -10.98
C SER A 68 4.85 1.24 -9.52
N ALA A 69 4.92 0.30 -8.57
CA ALA A 69 4.91 0.65 -7.15
C ALA A 69 6.15 1.46 -6.74
N ARG A 70 7.33 1.12 -7.26
CA ARG A 70 8.56 1.89 -6.99
C ARG A 70 8.47 3.31 -7.54
N GLU A 71 7.89 3.49 -8.72
CA GLU A 71 7.66 4.81 -9.33
C GLU A 71 6.69 5.64 -8.49
N LEU A 72 5.58 5.04 -8.05
CA LEU A 72 4.61 5.70 -7.16
C LEU A 72 5.25 6.11 -5.83
N ALA A 73 6.06 5.24 -5.22
CA ALA A 73 6.76 5.56 -3.98
C ALA A 73 7.78 6.69 -4.17
N ALA A 74 8.52 6.71 -5.28
CA ALA A 74 9.45 7.79 -5.61
C ALA A 74 8.73 9.13 -5.75
N ALA A 75 7.57 9.14 -6.42
CA ALA A 75 6.73 10.34 -6.52
C ALA A 75 6.24 10.80 -5.14
N ALA A 76 5.74 9.89 -4.30
CA ALA A 76 5.26 10.21 -2.95
C ALA A 76 6.36 10.79 -2.05
N LEU A 77 7.62 10.39 -2.23
CA LEU A 77 8.74 10.88 -1.42
C LEU A 77 9.30 12.24 -1.86
N THR A 78 9.10 12.60 -3.12
CA THR A 78 9.68 13.81 -3.73
C THR A 78 8.67 14.95 -3.86
N MET A 79 7.38 14.66 -3.79
CA MET A 79 6.30 15.66 -3.83
C MET A 79 5.74 15.90 -2.43
N SER A 80 5.37 17.14 -2.11
CA SER A 80 4.56 17.36 -0.91
C SER A 80 3.16 16.74 -1.08
N PRO A 81 2.50 16.29 0.01
CA PRO A 81 1.13 15.74 -0.08
C PRO A 81 0.12 16.69 -0.75
N LEU A 82 0.32 18.01 -0.59
CA LEU A 82 -0.52 19.03 -1.23
C LEU A 82 -0.29 19.11 -2.76
N GLU A 83 0.96 19.02 -3.21
CA GLU A 83 1.28 18.97 -4.64
C GLU A 83 0.76 17.70 -5.29
N TRP A 84 0.86 16.56 -4.59
CA TRP A 84 0.34 15.28 -5.08
C TRP A 84 -1.19 15.35 -5.26
N ARG A 85 -1.91 15.81 -4.24
CA ARG A 85 -3.38 16.01 -4.31
C ARG A 85 -3.75 16.94 -5.45
N ARG A 86 -3.05 18.07 -5.63
CA ARG A 86 -3.35 19.02 -6.71
C ARG A 86 -3.10 18.45 -8.11
N THR A 87 -2.07 17.62 -8.26
CA THR A 87 -1.65 17.11 -9.57
C THR A 87 -2.54 15.95 -10.05
N PHE A 88 -3.03 15.11 -9.13
CA PHE A 88 -3.72 13.87 -9.49
C PHE A 88 -5.19 13.78 -9.04
N LEU A 89 -5.64 14.64 -8.12
CA LEU A 89 -7.00 14.64 -7.54
C LEU A 89 -7.70 16.00 -7.63
N GLY A 90 -7.08 16.99 -8.29
CA GLY A 90 -7.57 18.36 -8.45
C GLY A 90 -8.14 18.65 -9.83
#